data_AF-A0A803RA10-F1
#
_entry.id   AF-A0A803RA10-F1
#
_cell.length_a   1.000
_cell.length_b   1.000
_cell.length_c   1.000
_cell.angle_alpha   90.00
_cell.angle_beta   90.00
_cell.angle_gamma   90.00
#
_symmetry.space_group_name_H-M   'P 1'
#
loop_
_entity.id
_entity.type
_entity.pdbx_description
1 polymer ?
#
loop_
_entity_poly.entity_id
_entity_poly.type
_entity_poly.pdbx_seq_one_letter_code
_entity_poly.pdbx_strand_id
1 'polypeptide(L)'
;MSYAVPVLPLHAPPFLDGSLSSTSHNSSTVGGENSEGSNRVEMKPAVNGYKWRLVISYEGTKYAGWQYQVSPPTVQCFLEKALNCATKLERKDLCLVGAGRTDAGVHALGQVAHFVTPFNYGSLDGIHAALNGILPDDIRVREISPAVPEFHARFSAEGKTYHYKIYNDAVMDPMQRHFAYHSACKLNADVMREAAKHFVGIHNFSAFANTSNSDRVRNPVKSIFRFDVVEMLFYS
;
A
#
# COMPACT_ATOMS: atom_id res chain seq x y z
N MET A 1 11.59 -3.68 -7.52
CA MET A 1 10.86 -4.23 -6.35
C MET A 1 10.43 -3.07 -5.46
N SER A 2 9.14 -2.95 -5.18
CA SER A 2 8.56 -1.89 -4.35
C SER A 2 8.21 -2.40 -2.95
N TYR A 3 8.41 -1.59 -1.92
CA TYR A 3 7.86 -1.83 -0.59
C TYR A 3 7.46 -0.50 0.05
N ALA A 4 6.28 -0.47 0.67
CA ALA A 4 5.89 0.62 1.54
C ALA A 4 6.45 0.32 2.93
N VAL A 5 7.12 1.29 3.55
CA VAL A 5 7.56 1.14 4.93
C VAL A 5 6.31 1.33 5.81
N PRO A 6 5.85 0.29 6.52
CA PRO A 6 4.77 0.47 7.49
C PRO A 6 5.32 1.20 8.73
N VAL A 7 4.44 1.91 9.42
CA VAL A 7 4.68 2.33 10.81
C VAL A 7 4.84 1.06 11.67
N LEU A 8 5.94 0.96 12.43
CA LEU A 8 6.21 -0.06 13.48
C LEU A 8 5.62 0.39 14.85
N PRO A 9 5.56 -0.45 15.90
CA PRO A 9 4.72 -1.62 16.09
C PRO A 9 3.77 -1.47 17.33
N LEU A 10 2.96 -2.51 17.56
CA LEU A 10 2.33 -2.95 18.83
C LEU A 10 0.93 -2.46 19.24
N HIS A 11 0.07 -3.49 19.37
CA HIS A 11 -1.07 -3.67 20.27
C HIS A 11 -2.19 -2.63 20.28
N ALA A 12 -3.30 -2.97 19.62
CA ALA A 12 -4.61 -2.60 20.15
C ALA A 12 -4.89 -3.46 21.40
N PRO A 13 -5.39 -2.90 22.52
CA PRO A 13 -5.88 -3.69 23.63
C PRO A 13 -7.13 -4.47 23.19
N PRO A 14 -7.49 -5.58 23.87
CA PRO A 14 -8.79 -6.20 23.66
C PRO A 14 -9.86 -5.19 24.12
N PHE A 15 -10.64 -4.66 23.18
CA PHE A 15 -11.81 -3.86 23.55
C PHE A 15 -12.86 -4.80 24.16
N LEU A 16 -13.19 -4.53 25.42
CA LEU A 16 -14.23 -5.23 26.17
C LEU A 16 -15.58 -5.15 25.45
N ASP A 17 -16.28 -6.27 25.43
CA ASP A 17 -17.72 -6.36 25.12
C ASP A 17 -18.50 -5.43 26.04
N GLY A 18 -19.30 -4.56 25.43
CA GLY A 18 -20.19 -3.62 26.12
C GLY A 18 -21.58 -3.66 25.53
N SER A 19 -22.33 -4.73 25.81
CA SER A 19 -23.79 -4.70 25.79
C SER A 19 -24.29 -3.68 26.81
N LEU A 20 -25.23 -2.79 26.46
CA LEU A 20 -26.21 -2.11 27.35
C LEU A 20 -27.16 -1.33 26.41
N SER A 21 -28.33 -1.89 26.06
CA SER A 21 -29.64 -1.67 26.70
C SER A 21 -30.09 -0.20 26.78
N SER A 22 -31.20 0.06 26.11
CA SER A 22 -32.03 1.26 26.09
C SER A 22 -32.49 1.76 27.47
N THR A 23 -32.52 3.08 27.66
CA THR A 23 -33.69 3.78 28.24
C THR A 23 -33.61 5.29 28.00
N SER A 24 -34.77 5.84 27.61
CA SER A 24 -35.12 7.25 27.39
C SER A 24 -35.42 7.99 28.70
N HIS A 25 -35.12 9.31 28.78
CA HIS A 25 -35.98 10.30 29.45
C HIS A 25 -35.64 11.75 29.00
N ASN A 26 -36.70 12.52 28.73
CA ASN A 26 -36.73 13.96 28.43
C ASN A 26 -36.60 14.82 29.70
N SER A 27 -35.99 16.00 29.62
CA SER A 27 -36.63 17.29 29.97
C SER A 27 -35.73 18.50 29.65
N SER A 28 -36.38 19.65 29.50
CA SER A 28 -35.98 20.90 28.84
C SER A 28 -35.61 22.03 29.81
N THR A 29 -34.67 22.93 29.48
CA THR A 29 -34.80 24.41 29.59
C THR A 29 -33.58 25.22 29.08
N VAL A 30 -33.87 26.11 28.11
CA VAL A 30 -33.44 27.50 27.79
C VAL A 30 -32.15 28.13 28.37
N GLY A 31 -31.34 28.73 27.47
CA GLY A 31 -30.81 30.10 27.64
C GLY A 31 -29.33 30.37 27.26
N GLY A 32 -29.09 31.30 26.31
CA GLY A 32 -27.91 32.19 26.31
C GLY A 32 -26.92 32.09 25.13
N GLU A 33 -26.86 33.17 24.34
CA GLU A 33 -25.98 33.41 23.18
C GLU A 33 -24.51 33.70 23.56
N ASN A 34 -23.53 33.23 22.77
CA ASN A 34 -22.60 34.11 22.01
C ASN A 34 -21.50 33.35 21.23
N SER A 35 -21.27 33.87 20.02
CA SER A 35 -20.16 33.77 19.06
C SER A 35 -18.91 32.95 19.40
N GLU A 36 -18.51 32.06 18.48
CA GLU A 36 -17.34 32.26 17.59
C GLU A 36 -17.24 31.10 16.59
N GLY A 37 -17.22 31.45 15.30
CA GLY A 37 -17.18 30.51 14.19
C GLY A 37 -15.82 29.82 14.08
N SER A 38 -15.69 28.68 14.75
CA SER A 38 -14.69 27.67 14.40
C SER A 38 -15.30 26.76 13.34
N ASN A 39 -14.97 26.99 12.07
CA ASN A 39 -15.18 26.00 11.01
C ASN A 39 -14.25 24.80 11.24
N ARG A 40 -14.51 24.04 12.31
CA ARG A 40 -14.13 22.65 12.39
C ARG A 40 -15.07 21.92 11.45
N VAL A 41 -14.54 21.54 10.29
CA VAL A 41 -15.18 20.53 9.45
C VAL A 41 -15.33 19.30 10.34
N GLU A 42 -16.55 19.07 10.85
CA GLU A 42 -16.92 17.82 11.49
C GLU A 42 -16.66 16.70 10.46
N MET A 43 -15.58 15.96 10.68
CA MET A 43 -15.40 14.68 10.01
C MET A 43 -16.56 13.80 10.47
N LYS A 44 -17.53 13.59 9.58
CA LYS A 44 -18.54 12.55 9.76
C LYS A 44 -17.84 11.25 10.17
N PRO A 45 -18.29 10.57 11.24
CA PRO A 45 -17.67 9.32 11.65
C PRO A 45 -17.73 8.33 10.49
N ALA A 46 -16.58 7.69 10.30
CA ALA A 46 -16.24 6.79 9.22
C ALA A 46 -17.22 5.61 9.12
N VAL A 47 -17.29 5.06 7.91
CA VAL A 47 -17.89 3.75 7.57
C VAL A 47 -18.01 2.84 8.80
N ASN A 48 -19.23 2.47 9.19
CA ASN A 48 -19.48 1.47 10.23
C ASN A 48 -18.79 0.16 9.83
N GLY A 49 -17.58 -0.10 10.33
CA GLY A 49 -16.82 -1.28 9.97
C GLY A 49 -15.44 -1.33 10.61
N TYR A 50 -14.92 -2.55 10.72
CA TYR A 50 -13.58 -2.85 11.19
C TYR A 50 -12.60 -2.72 10.04
N LYS A 51 -11.44 -2.13 10.29
CA LYS A 51 -10.41 -1.91 9.28
C LYS A 51 -9.25 -2.86 9.48
N TRP A 52 -8.78 -3.43 8.38
CA TRP A 52 -7.72 -4.43 8.37
C TRP A 52 -6.60 -3.99 7.45
N ARG A 53 -5.37 -4.12 7.91
CA ARG A 53 -4.16 -3.86 7.14
C ARG A 53 -3.62 -5.19 6.61
N LEU A 54 -3.15 -5.16 5.37
CA LEU A 54 -2.48 -6.26 4.70
C LEU A 54 -1.06 -5.84 4.31
N VAL A 55 -0.10 -6.75 4.45
CA VAL A 55 1.21 -6.67 3.78
C VAL A 55 1.23 -7.73 2.69
N ILE A 56 1.40 -7.31 1.44
CA ILE A 56 1.34 -8.18 0.27
C ILE A 56 2.71 -8.20 -0.44
N SER A 57 3.17 -9.39 -0.77
CA SER A 57 4.28 -9.62 -1.69
C SER A 57 3.76 -10.24 -2.99
N TYR A 58 4.28 -9.82 -4.13
CA TYR A 58 3.93 -10.41 -5.42
C TYR A 58 5.03 -10.33 -6.47
N GLU A 59 5.08 -11.34 -7.35
CA GLU A 59 5.83 -11.29 -8.59
C GLU A 59 4.99 -10.64 -9.68
N GLY A 60 5.39 -9.45 -10.15
CA GLY A 60 4.57 -8.64 -11.06
C GLY A 60 4.54 -9.10 -12.52
N THR A 61 5.37 -10.07 -12.93
CA THR A 61 5.63 -10.43 -14.33
C THR A 61 4.36 -10.73 -15.13
N LYS A 62 3.40 -11.41 -14.51
CA LYS A 62 2.14 -11.84 -15.17
C LYS A 62 1.00 -10.84 -15.03
N TYR A 63 1.26 -9.65 -14.49
CA TYR A 63 0.22 -8.69 -14.10
C TYR A 63 0.38 -7.34 -14.81
N ALA A 64 -0.74 -6.75 -15.22
CA ALA A 64 -0.88 -5.39 -15.72
C ALA A 64 -0.78 -4.32 -14.61
N GLY A 65 -0.03 -4.62 -13.55
CA GLY A 65 0.22 -3.76 -12.40
C GLY A 65 -0.72 -4.03 -11.23
N TRP A 66 -0.66 -3.12 -10.24
CA TRP A 66 -1.45 -3.20 -9.02
C TRP A 66 -2.93 -2.89 -9.27
N GLN A 67 -3.20 -1.73 -9.87
CA GLN A 67 -4.51 -1.08 -9.84
C GLN A 67 -5.55 -1.90 -10.60
N TYR A 68 -6.75 -2.06 -10.01
CA TYR A 68 -7.90 -2.67 -10.67
C TYR A 68 -8.16 -2.08 -12.06
N GLN A 69 -8.39 -2.95 -13.04
CA GLN A 69 -8.82 -2.62 -14.39
C GLN A 69 -9.95 -3.58 -14.78
N VAL A 70 -10.84 -3.16 -15.68
CA VAL A 70 -11.94 -4.00 -16.16
C VAL A 70 -11.42 -5.27 -16.84
N SER A 71 -10.31 -5.16 -17.60
CA SER A 71 -9.61 -6.34 -18.12
C SER A 71 -8.53 -6.79 -17.12
N PRO A 72 -8.59 -8.02 -16.58
CA PRO A 72 -7.49 -8.65 -15.84
C PRO A 72 -6.27 -8.88 -16.77
N PRO A 73 -5.08 -9.21 -16.22
CA PRO A 73 -4.80 -9.56 -14.81
C PRO A 73 -4.11 -8.43 -14.01
N THR A 74 -4.75 -7.93 -12.95
CA THR A 74 -4.12 -6.97 -12.00
C THR A 74 -4.09 -7.56 -10.59
N VAL A 75 -3.08 -7.22 -9.80
CA VAL A 75 -2.93 -7.76 -8.43
C VAL A 75 -4.16 -7.44 -7.57
N GLN A 76 -4.69 -6.21 -7.67
CA GLN A 76 -5.89 -5.81 -6.94
C GLN A 76 -7.10 -6.67 -7.31
N CYS A 77 -7.30 -7.03 -8.59
CA CYS A 77 -8.40 -7.92 -8.98
C CYS A 77 -8.33 -9.29 -8.29
N PHE A 78 -7.14 -9.89 -8.23
CA PHE A 78 -6.98 -11.20 -7.58
C PHE A 78 -7.16 -11.11 -6.07
N LEU A 79 -6.64 -10.06 -5.43
CA LEU A 79 -6.81 -9.83 -4.00
C LEU A 79 -8.27 -9.56 -3.62
N GLU A 80 -8.99 -8.76 -4.40
CA GLU A 80 -10.42 -8.51 -4.20
C GLU A 80 -11.24 -9.80 -4.39
N LYS A 81 -10.93 -10.62 -5.40
CA LYS A 81 -11.60 -11.93 -5.58
C LYS A 81 -11.36 -12.85 -4.36
N ALA A 82 -10.13 -12.93 -3.87
CA ALA A 82 -9.80 -13.72 -2.69
C ALA A 82 -10.55 -13.22 -1.44
N LEU A 83 -10.59 -11.90 -1.24
CA LEU A 83 -11.34 -11.27 -0.15
C LEU A 83 -12.84 -11.53 -0.29
N ASN A 84 -13.45 -11.36 -1.48
CA ASN A 84 -14.86 -11.68 -1.70
C ASN A 84 -15.17 -13.13 -1.33
N CYS A 85 -14.35 -14.08 -1.79
CA CYS A 85 -14.53 -15.49 -1.49
C CYS A 85 -14.42 -15.80 0.01
N ALA A 86 -13.46 -15.18 0.71
CA ALA A 86 -13.19 -15.46 2.12
C ALA A 86 -14.14 -14.72 3.08
N THR A 87 -14.60 -13.51 2.72
CA THR A 87 -15.47 -12.65 3.55
C THR A 87 -16.96 -12.77 3.21
N LYS A 88 -17.27 -13.25 2.00
CA LYS A 88 -18.62 -13.21 1.39
C LYS A 88 -19.17 -11.80 1.16
N LEU A 89 -18.29 -10.79 1.11
CA LEU A 89 -18.64 -9.41 0.76
C LEU A 89 -18.40 -9.13 -0.72
N GLU A 90 -19.12 -8.15 -1.25
CA GLU A 90 -18.86 -7.65 -2.60
C GLU A 90 -17.65 -6.74 -2.62
N ARG A 91 -17.02 -6.63 -3.80
CA ARG A 91 -15.81 -5.81 -4.03
C ARG A 91 -15.97 -4.38 -3.50
N LYS A 92 -17.13 -3.77 -3.77
CA LYS A 92 -17.44 -2.38 -3.40
C LYS A 92 -17.52 -2.18 -1.89
N ASP A 93 -17.90 -3.22 -1.14
CA ASP A 93 -18.11 -3.14 0.30
C ASP A 93 -16.79 -3.29 1.06
N LEU A 94 -15.83 -4.03 0.49
CA LEU A 94 -14.48 -4.18 1.06
C LEU A 94 -13.65 -2.90 1.05
N CYS A 95 -13.94 -1.95 0.16
CA CYS A 95 -13.21 -0.68 0.03
C CYS A 95 -11.67 -0.85 0.00
N LEU A 96 -11.16 -1.85 -0.72
CA LEU A 96 -9.73 -2.15 -0.74
C LEU A 96 -8.91 -1.00 -1.36
N VAL A 97 -7.91 -0.51 -0.62
CA VAL A 97 -6.99 0.54 -1.08
C VAL A 97 -5.54 0.17 -0.78
N GLY A 98 -4.69 0.19 -1.82
CA GLY A 98 -3.24 0.01 -1.70
C GLY A 98 -2.48 1.31 -1.38
N ALA A 99 -1.29 1.18 -0.80
CA ALA A 99 -0.41 2.28 -0.41
C ALA A 99 0.20 3.02 -1.61
N GLY A 100 0.41 2.31 -2.71
CA GLY A 100 0.87 2.86 -3.98
C GLY A 100 0.36 2.04 -5.16
N ARG A 101 0.49 2.58 -6.37
CA ARG A 101 0.34 1.80 -7.59
C ARG A 101 1.72 1.26 -7.99
N THR A 102 1.72 0.10 -8.61
CA THR A 102 2.87 -0.41 -9.36
C THR A 102 2.43 -0.63 -10.80
N ASP A 103 3.32 -0.32 -11.73
CA ASP A 103 3.08 -0.52 -13.17
C ASP A 103 3.15 -2.02 -13.52
N ALA A 104 2.80 -2.35 -14.77
CA ALA A 104 2.86 -3.70 -15.29
C ALA A 104 4.27 -4.30 -15.13
N GLY A 105 4.36 -5.57 -14.74
CA GLY A 105 5.63 -6.26 -14.51
C GLY A 105 6.33 -5.94 -13.18
N VAL A 106 5.98 -4.86 -12.47
CA VAL A 106 6.68 -4.45 -11.25
C VAL A 106 6.33 -5.37 -10.07
N HIS A 107 7.33 -5.95 -9.42
CA HIS A 107 7.18 -6.76 -8.20
C HIS A 107 7.07 -5.91 -6.92
N ALA A 108 6.50 -6.51 -5.87
CA ALA A 108 6.52 -5.94 -4.52
C ALA A 108 6.92 -6.98 -3.45
N LEU A 109 7.68 -6.54 -2.44
CA LEU A 109 7.95 -7.34 -1.24
C LEU A 109 6.98 -7.03 -0.10
N GLY A 110 6.45 -5.81 -0.08
CA GLY A 110 5.65 -5.28 1.02
C GLY A 110 4.75 -4.15 0.57
N GLN A 111 3.91 -4.42 -0.43
CA GLN A 111 2.81 -3.52 -0.75
C GLN A 111 1.82 -3.55 0.41
N VAL A 112 1.58 -2.40 1.03
CA VAL A 112 0.57 -2.29 2.10
C VAL A 112 -0.78 -1.99 1.48
N ALA A 113 -1.83 -2.63 1.96
CA ALA A 113 -3.21 -2.29 1.63
C ALA A 113 -4.10 -2.28 2.87
N HIS A 114 -5.28 -1.70 2.76
CA HIS A 114 -6.33 -1.87 3.75
C HIS A 114 -7.67 -2.17 3.11
N PHE A 115 -8.51 -2.89 3.83
CA PHE A 115 -9.92 -3.13 3.50
C PHE A 115 -10.77 -3.03 4.76
N VAL A 116 -12.09 -3.04 4.61
CA VAL A 116 -13.06 -2.97 5.71
C VAL A 116 -14.04 -4.13 5.70
N THR A 117 -14.57 -4.46 6.87
CA THR A 117 -15.67 -5.43 7.04
C THR A 117 -16.70 -4.87 8.02
N PRO A 118 -17.99 -5.26 7.91
CA PRO A 118 -19.00 -4.85 8.88
C PRO A 118 -18.94 -5.65 10.19
N PHE A 119 -18.06 -6.66 10.27
CA PHE A 119 -17.90 -7.56 11.40
C PHE A 119 -16.44 -7.62 11.87
N ASN A 120 -16.24 -7.96 13.14
CA ASN A 120 -14.93 -8.16 13.73
C ASN A 120 -14.45 -9.59 13.48
N TYR A 121 -13.14 -9.78 13.30
CA TYR A 121 -12.52 -11.10 13.38
C TYR A 121 -12.07 -11.38 14.80
N GLY A 122 -12.53 -12.48 15.40
CA GLY A 122 -12.01 -12.95 16.70
C GLY A 122 -10.56 -13.46 16.61
N SER A 123 -10.17 -14.01 15.46
CA SER A 123 -8.78 -14.31 15.08
C SER A 123 -8.60 -14.06 13.58
N LEU A 124 -7.40 -13.61 13.20
CA LEU A 124 -7.04 -13.35 11.81
C LEU A 124 -6.40 -14.55 11.10
N ASP A 125 -6.06 -15.62 11.82
CA ASP A 125 -5.35 -16.78 11.24
C ASP A 125 -6.16 -17.45 10.12
N GLY A 126 -7.48 -17.58 10.33
CA GLY A 126 -8.39 -18.21 9.37
C GLY A 126 -8.50 -17.43 8.06
N ILE A 127 -8.68 -16.10 8.13
CA ILE A 127 -8.75 -15.25 6.94
C ILE A 127 -7.38 -15.16 6.26
N HIS A 128 -6.28 -15.12 7.01
CA HIS A 128 -4.92 -15.12 6.46
C HIS A 128 -4.63 -16.39 5.66
N ALA A 129 -4.95 -17.55 6.22
CA ALA A 129 -4.82 -18.84 5.55
C ALA A 129 -5.74 -18.95 4.33
N ALA A 130 -7.01 -18.53 4.46
CA ALA A 130 -7.96 -18.54 3.35
C ALA A 130 -7.48 -17.69 2.17
N LEU A 131 -6.99 -16.47 2.42
CA LEU A 131 -6.47 -15.60 1.38
C LEU A 131 -5.31 -16.26 0.63
N ASN A 132 -4.31 -16.79 1.33
CA ASN A 132 -3.17 -17.46 0.70
C ASN A 132 -3.52 -18.79 0.05
N GLY A 133 -4.60 -19.46 0.46
CA GLY A 133 -5.12 -20.65 -0.21
C GLY A 133 -5.88 -20.38 -1.50
N ILE A 134 -6.47 -19.18 -1.65
CA ILE A 134 -7.22 -18.76 -2.85
C ILE A 134 -6.32 -18.04 -3.86
N LEU A 135 -5.34 -17.28 -3.39
CA LEU A 135 -4.45 -16.48 -4.23
C LEU A 135 -3.52 -17.35 -5.09
N PRO A 136 -3.24 -16.93 -6.34
CA PRO A 136 -2.17 -17.51 -7.16
C PRO A 136 -0.82 -17.52 -6.43
N ASP A 137 0.07 -18.44 -6.80
CA ASP A 137 1.36 -18.66 -6.12
C ASP A 137 2.28 -17.45 -6.06
N ASP A 138 2.17 -16.60 -7.08
CA ASP A 138 2.90 -15.35 -7.24
C ASP A 138 2.26 -14.13 -6.54
N ILE A 139 1.20 -14.31 -5.74
CA ILE A 139 0.64 -13.29 -4.82
C ILE A 139 0.49 -13.88 -3.42
N ARG A 140 1.09 -13.24 -2.41
CA ARG A 140 1.02 -13.69 -1.02
C ARG A 140 0.69 -12.54 -0.07
N VAL A 141 -0.26 -12.79 0.82
CA VAL A 141 -0.48 -11.96 2.01
C VAL A 141 0.52 -12.42 3.06
N ARG A 142 1.52 -11.60 3.34
CA ARG A 142 2.57 -11.88 4.34
C ARG A 142 2.10 -11.64 5.76
N GLU A 143 1.24 -10.65 5.94
CA GLU A 143 0.72 -10.22 7.24
C GLU A 143 -0.70 -9.68 7.06
N ILE A 144 -1.56 -9.94 8.04
CA ILE A 144 -2.82 -9.24 8.25
C ILE A 144 -2.88 -8.78 9.70
N SER A 145 -3.36 -7.55 9.93
CA SER A 145 -3.47 -6.97 11.26
C SER A 145 -4.72 -6.09 11.37
N PRO A 146 -5.29 -5.88 12.57
CA PRO A 146 -6.24 -4.80 12.77
C PRO A 146 -5.58 -3.45 12.48
N ALA A 147 -6.39 -2.48 12.09
CA ALA A 147 -5.98 -1.09 11.94
C ALA A 147 -7.04 -0.17 12.54
N VAL A 148 -6.60 0.95 13.08
CA VAL A 148 -7.50 1.98 13.60
C VAL A 148 -8.37 2.56 12.47
N PRO A 149 -9.59 3.05 12.75
CA PRO A 149 -10.49 3.58 11.73
C PRO A 149 -9.87 4.69 10.86
N GLU A 150 -8.93 5.46 11.40
CA GLU A 150 -8.25 6.58 10.74
C GLU A 150 -7.15 6.12 9.78
N PHE A 151 -6.68 4.87 9.90
CA PHE A 151 -5.62 4.35 9.05
C PHE A 151 -6.04 4.36 7.58
N HIS A 152 -5.18 4.87 6.70
CA HIS A 152 -5.39 4.81 5.27
C HIS A 152 -4.08 4.44 4.58
N ALA A 153 -3.99 3.23 4.01
CA ALA A 153 -2.76 2.67 3.45
C ALA A 153 -1.95 3.64 2.57
N ARG A 154 -2.61 4.49 1.77
CA ARG A 154 -1.95 5.50 0.92
C ARG A 154 -1.46 6.74 1.67
N PHE A 155 -2.23 7.23 2.64
CA PHE A 155 -2.03 8.56 3.24
C PHE A 155 -1.33 8.48 4.59
N SER A 156 -1.45 7.36 5.30
CA SER A 156 -0.70 7.05 6.51
C SER A 156 0.73 6.54 6.22
N ALA A 157 1.12 6.42 4.95
CA ALA A 157 2.47 5.99 4.57
C ALA A 157 3.44 7.20 4.63
N GLU A 158 4.48 7.08 5.46
CA GLU A 158 5.51 8.12 5.62
C GLU A 158 6.54 8.12 4.49
N GLY A 159 6.74 6.96 3.87
CA GLY A 159 7.71 6.77 2.81
C GLY A 159 7.43 5.52 1.99
N LYS A 160 8.09 5.45 0.84
CA LYS A 160 8.11 4.26 -0.01
C LYS A 160 9.54 4.03 -0.44
N THR A 161 9.92 2.77 -0.50
CA THR A 161 11.26 2.40 -0.93
C THR A 161 11.18 1.49 -2.13
N TYR A 162 12.07 1.75 -3.08
CA TYR A 162 12.13 1.04 -4.34
C TYR A 162 13.54 0.51 -4.53
N HIS A 163 13.65 -0.77 -4.88
CA HIS A 163 14.89 -1.41 -5.30
C HIS A 163 14.84 -1.69 -6.78
N TYR A 164 15.81 -1.13 -7.51
CA TYR A 164 16.07 -1.49 -8.90
C TYR A 164 17.32 -2.36 -8.95
N LYS A 165 17.20 -3.54 -9.53
CA LYS A 165 18.32 -4.45 -9.73
C LYS A 165 18.74 -4.37 -11.20
N ILE A 166 20.02 -4.13 -11.42
CA ILE A 166 20.64 -4.16 -12.74
C ILE A 166 21.60 -5.34 -12.77
N TYR A 167 21.45 -6.22 -13.76
CA TYR A 167 22.39 -7.28 -14.05
C TYR A 167 23.38 -6.76 -15.09
N ASN A 168 24.64 -6.51 -14.68
CA ASN A 168 25.62 -5.80 -15.51
C ASN A 168 26.74 -6.68 -16.05
N ASP A 169 26.35 -7.63 -16.90
CA ASP A 169 27.27 -8.51 -17.62
C ASP A 169 26.84 -8.65 -19.09
N ALA A 170 27.75 -9.10 -19.95
CA ALA A 170 27.49 -9.37 -21.34
C ALA A 170 26.39 -10.43 -21.52
N VAL A 171 26.37 -11.44 -20.64
CA VAL A 171 25.40 -12.55 -20.68
C VAL A 171 24.58 -12.58 -19.40
N MET A 172 23.25 -12.48 -19.54
CA MET A 172 22.32 -12.52 -18.40
C MET A 172 22.12 -13.95 -17.89
N ASP A 173 22.18 -14.14 -16.57
CA ASP A 173 21.66 -15.35 -15.94
C ASP A 173 20.13 -15.45 -16.14
N PRO A 174 19.62 -16.52 -16.79
CA PRO A 174 18.18 -16.68 -17.02
C PRO A 174 17.36 -16.70 -15.73
N MET A 175 17.93 -17.02 -14.56
CA MET A 175 17.22 -16.98 -13.27
C MET A 175 16.93 -15.55 -12.79
N GLN A 176 17.67 -14.56 -13.30
CA GLN A 176 17.50 -13.15 -12.94
C GLN A 176 16.59 -12.38 -13.91
N ARG A 177 16.20 -13.00 -15.04
CA ARG A 177 15.55 -12.33 -16.19
C ARG A 177 14.26 -11.57 -15.87
N HIS A 178 13.54 -12.01 -14.85
CA HIS A 178 12.31 -11.35 -14.41
C HIS A 178 12.56 -10.34 -13.29
N PHE A 179 13.69 -10.42 -12.59
CA PHE A 179 13.95 -9.66 -11.36
C PHE A 179 15.02 -8.57 -11.49
N ALA A 180 15.69 -8.49 -12.64
CA ALA A 180 16.72 -7.50 -12.93
C ALA A 180 16.60 -6.96 -14.36
N TYR A 181 16.96 -5.69 -14.55
CA TYR A 181 17.20 -5.14 -15.87
C TYR A 181 18.58 -5.59 -16.37
N HIS A 182 18.67 -6.15 -17.58
CA HIS A 182 19.94 -6.53 -18.18
C HIS A 182 20.60 -5.33 -18.85
N SER A 183 21.83 -5.03 -18.45
CA SER A 183 22.69 -4.08 -19.15
C SER A 183 23.97 -4.79 -19.59
N ALA A 184 24.12 -5.01 -20.89
CA ALA A 184 25.33 -5.58 -21.48
C ALA A 184 26.51 -4.58 -21.50
N CYS A 185 26.21 -3.27 -21.49
CA CYS A 185 27.22 -2.22 -21.41
C CYS A 185 27.70 -2.05 -19.98
N LYS A 186 29.01 -2.09 -19.74
CA LYS A 186 29.56 -1.88 -18.40
C LYS A 186 29.19 -0.49 -17.87
N LEU A 187 28.57 -0.48 -16.69
CA LEU A 187 28.18 0.73 -15.98
C LEU A 187 29.29 1.12 -15.00
N ASN A 188 29.47 2.42 -14.80
CA ASN A 188 30.40 2.92 -13.80
C ASN A 188 29.62 3.22 -12.51
N ALA A 189 29.73 2.30 -11.53
CA ALA A 189 29.03 2.42 -10.25
C ALA A 189 29.46 3.67 -9.45
N ASP A 190 30.72 4.11 -9.56
CA ASP A 190 31.21 5.31 -8.88
C ASP A 190 30.51 6.57 -9.41
N VAL A 191 30.44 6.70 -10.74
CA VAL A 191 29.74 7.82 -11.39
C VAL A 191 28.25 7.80 -11.03
N MET A 192 27.62 6.62 -11.01
CA MET A 192 26.22 6.49 -10.58
C MET A 192 26.03 6.88 -9.11
N ARG A 193 26.96 6.52 -8.22
CA ARG A 193 26.93 6.92 -6.79
C ARG A 193 27.05 8.43 -6.63
N GLU A 194 27.95 9.08 -7.35
CA GLU A 194 28.07 10.54 -7.33
C GLU A 194 26.80 11.21 -7.87
N ALA A 195 26.25 10.71 -8.98
CA ALA A 195 25.01 11.22 -9.55
C ALA A 195 23.82 11.09 -8.59
N ALA A 196 23.69 9.96 -7.87
CA ALA A 196 22.60 9.69 -6.94
C ALA A 196 22.51 10.72 -5.80
N LYS A 197 23.64 11.29 -5.37
CA LYS A 197 23.66 12.32 -4.31
C LYS A 197 22.84 13.56 -4.69
N HIS A 198 22.80 13.92 -5.97
CA HIS A 198 22.03 15.08 -6.44
C HIS A 198 20.52 14.90 -6.36
N PHE A 199 20.03 13.67 -6.21
CA PHE A 199 18.60 13.37 -6.10
C PHE A 199 18.08 13.49 -4.67
N VAL A 200 18.95 13.38 -3.65
CA VAL A 200 18.56 13.44 -2.24
C VAL A 200 18.10 14.86 -1.89
N GLY A 201 17.03 14.98 -1.10
CA GLY A 201 16.40 16.24 -0.74
C GLY A 201 15.11 16.54 -1.51
N ILE A 202 14.70 17.82 -1.50
CA ILE A 202 13.43 18.28 -2.06
C ILE A 202 13.68 18.85 -3.45
N HIS A 203 13.12 18.22 -4.49
CA HIS A 203 13.32 18.63 -5.88
C HIS A 203 12.03 18.58 -6.68
N ASN A 204 11.98 19.33 -7.79
CA ASN A 204 10.94 19.21 -8.80
C ASN A 204 11.30 18.08 -9.78
N PHE A 205 10.55 16.98 -9.74
CA PHE A 205 10.80 15.80 -10.58
C PHE A 205 9.96 15.76 -11.86
N SER A 206 9.51 16.90 -12.39
CA SER A 206 8.69 16.94 -13.61
C SER A 206 9.37 16.26 -14.81
N ALA A 207 10.70 16.37 -14.91
CA ALA A 207 11.48 15.72 -15.98
C ALA A 207 11.46 14.18 -15.93
N PHE A 208 11.08 13.59 -14.78
CA PHE A 208 11.00 12.15 -14.56
C PHE A 208 9.55 11.64 -14.50
N ALA A 209 8.58 12.52 -14.71
CA ALA A 209 7.17 12.15 -14.75
C ALA A 209 6.73 11.85 -16.19
N ASN A 210 5.88 10.84 -16.35
CA ASN A 210 5.20 10.63 -17.63
C ASN A 210 4.34 11.85 -17.97
N THR A 211 4.36 12.27 -19.24
CA THR A 211 3.46 13.29 -19.79
C THR A 211 2.04 12.74 -19.80
N SER A 212 1.32 12.82 -18.67
CA SER A 212 -0.04 12.32 -18.59
C SER A 212 -1.05 13.41 -18.94
N ASN A 213 -1.93 13.13 -19.91
CA ASN A 213 -3.17 13.87 -20.22
C ASN A 213 -4.23 13.73 -19.11
N SER A 214 -3.87 14.03 -17.86
CA SER A 214 -4.84 14.09 -16.77
C SER A 214 -5.04 15.53 -16.34
N ASP A 215 -6.30 15.99 -16.31
CA ASP A 215 -6.74 17.33 -15.86
C ASP A 215 -6.38 17.68 -14.41
N ARG A 216 -5.66 16.79 -13.71
CA ARG A 216 -5.20 16.98 -12.34
C ARG A 216 -3.72 17.34 -12.34
N VAL A 217 -3.43 18.59 -12.01
CA VAL A 217 -2.06 19.07 -11.74
C VAL A 217 -1.53 18.33 -10.52
N ARG A 218 -0.63 17.36 -10.74
CA ARG A 218 0.08 16.70 -9.64
C ARG A 218 1.23 17.59 -9.21
N ASN A 219 1.40 17.81 -7.91
CA ASN A 219 2.60 18.47 -7.39
C ASN A 219 3.84 17.60 -7.73
N PRO A 220 4.75 18.05 -8.60
CA PRO A 220 5.93 17.29 -9.00
C PRO A 220 7.06 17.37 -7.96
N VAL A 221 6.93 18.24 -6.95
CA VAL A 221 7.89 18.37 -5.87
C VAL A 221 7.81 17.13 -4.97
N LYS A 222 8.94 16.46 -4.76
CA LYS A 222 9.05 15.28 -3.88
C LYS A 222 10.32 15.40 -3.04
N SER A 223 10.32 14.71 -1.90
CA SER A 223 11.50 14.53 -1.07
C SER A 223 12.04 13.12 -1.26
N ILE A 224 13.31 12.99 -1.59
CA ILE A 224 14.04 11.72 -1.56
C ILE A 224 14.90 11.71 -0.30
N PHE A 225 14.59 10.81 0.62
CA PHE A 225 15.31 10.68 1.90
C PHE A 225 16.67 9.98 1.74
N ARG A 226 16.75 9.05 0.78
CA ARG A 226 17.92 8.20 0.56
C ARG A 226 17.92 7.67 -0.87
N PHE A 227 19.10 7.65 -1.50
CA PHE A 227 19.31 7.03 -2.81
C PHE A 227 20.72 6.43 -2.83
N ASP A 228 20.80 5.11 -2.68
CA ASP A 228 22.07 4.40 -2.77
C ASP A 228 22.21 3.65 -4.09
N VAL A 229 23.44 3.57 -4.55
CA VAL A 229 23.86 2.65 -5.61
C VAL A 229 24.88 1.71 -4.98
N VAL A 230 24.55 0.42 -4.95
CA VAL A 230 25.37 -0.62 -4.34
C VAL A 230 25.75 -1.63 -5.40
N GLU A 231 27.04 -1.82 -5.60
CA GLU A 231 27.55 -2.92 -6.40
C GLU A 231 27.59 -4.18 -5.53
N MET A 232 26.90 -5.22 -5.97
CA MET A 232 26.92 -6.52 -5.30
C MET A 232 27.92 -7.42 -6.01
N LEU A 233 29.08 -7.61 -5.40
CA LEU A 233 30.04 -8.62 -5.84
C LEU A 233 29.49 -9.98 -5.42
N PHE A 234 29.09 -10.79 -6.40
CA PHE A 234 28.82 -12.21 -6.16
C PHE A 234 30.18 -12.90 -5.99
N TYR A 235 30.51 -13.26 -4.76
CA TYR A 235 31.55 -14.26 -4.54
C TYR A 235 30.97 -15.61 -4.97
N SER A 236 31.61 -16.20 -5.98
CA SER A 236 31.38 -17.58 -6.46
C SER A 236 31.77 -18.61 -5.41
#